data_AF-A0A5C2CYJ9-F1
#
_entry.id   AF-A0A5C2CYJ9-F1
#
_cell.length_a   1.000
_cell.length_b   1.000
_cell.length_c   1.000
_cell.angle_alpha   90.00
_cell.angle_beta   90.00
_cell.angle_gamma   90.00
#
_symmetry.space_group_name_H-M   'P 1'
#
loop_
_entity.id
_entity.type
_entity.pdbx_description
1 polymer ?
#
loop_
_entity_poly.entity_id
_entity_poly.type
_entity_poly.pdbx_seq_one_letter_code
_entity_poly.pdbx_strand_id
1 'polypeptide(L)'
;MSGLFAIAVMLAAVFGVAWRRARRQLSVRDHEARGFAEELERSRTERAAAAEALRQAAQACRQILPGLQLAPPADLANVDPLQLGGVSAGGLPATALIELKQALDDWHPLTAAVDQLLGQTRSAQNALRATLGIQRRAVEAATSLAAALGGHTQQVAERADDLAKIGERAGQAQQISMRMETEAESGYLAVHESLERLEQATRLTGAASEAVKRLAGQLQGIDLVADTIERIAAQTNLLALNASIVAGQAGEAGRPFAVVASEIRLLARKTSTAIGEIEHLVGAIRKDGEQAVGAVDSAREAVSVSYTTAAVAGDAVHGFRDTSRGLSRRVQTLQRTAADQQAALTNRNVTLDPVAAEQLAADLRTSVTNLETALQATDRIVSSPLPRGSVDPDRLLQSIERIVREHGDMREQLERLVHATLAMAHELQHAHTRAEQRLGHVRDGIAAVLRALEA
;
A
#
# COMPACT_ATOMS: atom_id res chain seq x y z
N MET A 1 1.59 -8.95 -8.64
CA MET A 1 0.32 -9.45 -8.06
C MET A 1 0.26 -10.98 -7.96
N SER A 2 0.83 -11.74 -8.91
CA SER A 2 0.86 -13.21 -8.92
C SER A 2 1.59 -13.85 -7.72
N GLY A 3 2.68 -13.26 -7.24
CA GLY A 3 3.45 -13.79 -6.09
C GLY A 3 2.70 -13.72 -4.74
N LEU A 4 1.99 -12.63 -4.45
CA LEU A 4 1.21 -12.45 -3.22
C LEU A 4 0.02 -13.41 -3.14
N PHE A 5 -0.65 -13.66 -4.27
CA PHE A 5 -1.75 -14.63 -4.34
C PHE A 5 -1.25 -16.06 -4.16
N ALA A 6 -0.13 -16.42 -4.79
CA ALA A 6 0.48 -17.74 -4.63
C ALA A 6 0.94 -17.99 -3.18
N ILE A 7 1.53 -16.99 -2.52
CA ILE A 7 1.98 -17.08 -1.13
C ILE A 7 0.77 -17.16 -0.17
N ALA A 8 -0.27 -16.35 -0.35
CA ALA A 8 -1.47 -16.39 0.49
C ALA A 8 -2.23 -17.73 0.36
N VAL A 9 -2.35 -18.27 -0.86
CA VAL A 9 -2.98 -19.57 -1.12
C VAL A 9 -2.14 -20.72 -0.56
N MET A 10 -0.81 -20.66 -0.71
CA MET A 10 0.10 -21.68 -0.19
C MET A 10 0.14 -21.65 1.34
N LEU A 11 0.20 -20.47 1.98
CA LEU A 11 0.12 -20.31 3.43
C LEU A 11 -1.23 -20.77 3.98
N ALA A 12 -2.35 -20.41 3.34
CA ALA A 12 -3.67 -20.88 3.75
C ALA A 12 -3.83 -22.41 3.58
N ALA A 13 -3.25 -23.01 2.54
CA ALA A 13 -3.28 -24.45 2.31
C ALA A 13 -2.41 -25.21 3.32
N VAL A 14 -1.18 -24.77 3.54
CA VAL A 14 -0.25 -25.38 4.51
C VAL A 14 -0.75 -25.20 5.94
N PHE A 15 -1.20 -23.99 6.28
CA PHE A 15 -1.79 -23.68 7.59
C PHE A 15 -3.11 -24.41 7.79
N GLY A 16 -4.00 -24.47 6.80
CA GLY A 16 -5.27 -25.19 6.88
C GLY A 16 -5.12 -26.72 6.95
N VAL A 17 -4.06 -27.30 6.38
CA VAL A 17 -3.74 -28.74 6.49
C VAL A 17 -3.08 -29.04 7.84
N ALA A 18 -2.08 -28.25 8.24
CA ALA A 18 -1.43 -28.37 9.54
C ALA A 18 -2.41 -28.14 10.69
N TRP A 19 -3.30 -27.16 10.55
CA TRP A 19 -4.36 -26.84 11.50
C TRP A 19 -5.48 -27.86 11.48
N ARG A 20 -5.94 -28.39 10.33
CA ARG A 20 -6.91 -29.52 10.35
C ARG A 20 -6.32 -30.75 11.06
N ARG A 21 -5.03 -31.00 10.88
CA ARG A 21 -4.32 -32.10 11.56
C ARG A 21 -4.18 -31.81 13.06
N ALA A 22 -3.77 -30.60 13.44
CA ALA A 22 -3.67 -30.15 14.82
C ALA A 22 -5.04 -30.08 15.51
N ARG A 23 -6.10 -29.64 14.83
CA ARG A 23 -7.48 -29.55 15.32
C ARG A 23 -8.11 -30.92 15.52
N ARG A 24 -7.90 -31.86 14.60
CA ARG A 24 -8.30 -33.26 14.81
C ARG A 24 -7.55 -33.87 16.00
N GLN A 25 -6.25 -33.58 16.14
CA GLN A 25 -5.47 -34.01 17.30
C GLN A 25 -5.91 -33.31 18.58
N LEU A 26 -6.25 -32.02 18.54
CA LEU A 26 -6.74 -31.22 19.67
C LEU A 26 -8.14 -31.62 20.09
N SER A 27 -9.04 -31.98 19.17
CA SER A 27 -10.41 -32.43 19.54
C SER A 27 -10.42 -33.84 20.10
N VAL A 28 -9.64 -34.75 19.49
CA VAL A 28 -9.43 -36.10 20.04
C VAL A 28 -8.78 -35.99 21.41
N ARG A 29 -7.82 -35.08 21.59
CA ARG A 29 -7.13 -34.88 22.86
C ARG A 29 -7.83 -33.99 23.88
N ASP A 30 -8.77 -33.15 23.50
CA ASP A 30 -9.73 -32.48 24.40
C ASP A 30 -10.67 -33.54 24.99
N HIS A 31 -11.09 -34.50 24.17
CA HIS A 31 -11.81 -35.68 24.66
C HIS A 31 -10.93 -36.57 25.57
N GLU A 32 -9.67 -36.82 25.19
CA GLU A 32 -8.72 -37.53 26.07
C GLU A 32 -8.39 -36.72 27.34
N ALA A 33 -8.32 -35.38 27.30
CA ALA A 33 -8.03 -34.52 28.44
C ALA A 33 -9.23 -34.41 29.41
N ARG A 34 -10.45 -34.38 28.89
CA ARG A 34 -11.68 -34.49 29.69
C ARG A 34 -11.81 -35.89 30.29
N GLY A 35 -11.55 -36.93 29.50
CA GLY A 35 -11.46 -38.31 30.00
C GLY A 35 -10.39 -38.46 31.07
N PHE A 36 -9.22 -37.84 30.89
CA PHE A 36 -8.15 -37.81 31.88
C PHE A 36 -8.51 -36.99 33.12
N ALA A 37 -9.31 -35.92 33.01
CA ALA A 37 -9.83 -35.15 34.14
C ALA A 37 -10.86 -35.96 34.96
N GLU A 38 -11.74 -36.71 34.28
CA GLU A 38 -12.67 -37.65 34.92
C GLU A 38 -11.92 -38.83 35.56
N GLU A 39 -10.88 -39.36 34.90
CA GLU A 39 -9.98 -40.40 35.42
C GLU A 39 -9.19 -39.89 36.64
N LEU A 40 -8.75 -38.62 36.62
CA LEU A 40 -8.13 -37.94 37.74
C LEU A 40 -9.11 -37.85 38.92
N GLU A 41 -10.36 -37.43 38.71
CA GLU A 41 -11.39 -37.39 39.75
C GLU A 41 -11.70 -38.78 40.33
N ARG A 42 -11.88 -39.80 39.49
CA ARG A 42 -12.12 -41.18 39.94
C ARG A 42 -10.92 -41.75 40.70
N SER A 43 -9.72 -41.45 40.23
CA SER A 43 -8.49 -41.78 40.96
C SER A 43 -8.36 -40.99 42.27
N ARG A 44 -9.04 -39.85 42.45
CA ARG A 44 -9.04 -39.07 43.71
C ARG A 44 -9.72 -39.85 44.84
N THR A 45 -10.88 -40.43 44.56
CA THR A 45 -11.71 -41.12 45.54
C THR A 45 -11.09 -42.46 45.92
N GLU A 46 -10.63 -43.22 44.92
CA GLU A 46 -9.90 -44.48 45.13
C GLU A 46 -8.58 -44.25 45.90
N ARG A 47 -7.89 -43.14 45.67
CA ARG A 47 -6.66 -42.79 46.41
C ARG A 47 -6.90 -42.16 47.77
N ALA A 48 -7.99 -41.42 47.99
CA ALA A 48 -8.34 -40.97 49.33
C ALA A 48 -8.56 -42.19 50.24
N ALA A 49 -9.21 -43.23 49.70
CA ALA A 49 -9.33 -44.53 50.37
C ALA A 49 -7.96 -45.22 50.54
N ALA A 50 -7.11 -45.27 49.51
CA ALA A 50 -5.79 -45.90 49.61
C ALA A 50 -4.80 -45.15 50.53
N ALA A 51 -4.81 -43.81 50.53
CA ALA A 51 -4.01 -42.95 51.39
C ALA A 51 -4.48 -43.02 52.85
N GLU A 52 -5.78 -43.15 53.07
CA GLU A 52 -6.35 -43.41 54.38
C GLU A 52 -6.01 -44.83 54.88
N ALA A 53 -6.10 -45.84 54.02
CA ALA A 53 -5.64 -47.19 54.33
C ALA A 53 -4.13 -47.24 54.62
N LEU A 54 -3.32 -46.49 53.86
CA LEU A 54 -1.89 -46.28 54.08
C LEU A 54 -1.61 -45.63 55.44
N ARG A 55 -2.36 -44.60 55.83
CA ARG A 55 -2.23 -43.94 57.14
C ARG A 55 -2.64 -44.87 58.28
N GLN A 56 -3.71 -45.63 58.10
CA GLN A 56 -4.19 -46.60 59.08
C GLN A 56 -3.19 -47.75 59.27
N ALA A 57 -2.65 -48.31 58.18
CA ALA A 57 -1.62 -49.34 58.21
C ALA A 57 -0.29 -48.81 58.80
N ALA A 58 0.09 -47.58 58.45
CA ALA A 58 1.26 -46.90 59.01
C ALA A 58 1.12 -46.64 60.51
N GLN A 59 -0.07 -46.22 60.96
CA GLN A 59 -0.38 -45.98 62.36
C GLN A 59 -0.42 -47.29 63.15
N ALA A 60 -0.97 -48.36 62.58
CA ALA A 60 -0.89 -49.71 63.14
C ALA A 60 0.56 -50.18 63.28
N CYS A 61 1.39 -50.02 62.23
CA CYS A 61 2.83 -50.29 62.30
C CYS A 61 3.53 -49.47 63.39
N ARG A 62 3.26 -48.15 63.53
CA ARG A 62 3.83 -47.32 64.61
C ARG A 62 3.40 -47.74 66.01
N GLN A 63 2.23 -48.35 66.17
CA GLN A 63 1.74 -48.87 67.46
C GLN A 63 2.38 -50.22 67.82
N ILE A 64 2.64 -51.07 66.82
CA ILE A 64 3.17 -52.43 67.00
C ILE A 64 4.71 -52.43 67.10
N LEU A 65 5.40 -51.59 66.31
CA LEU A 65 6.87 -51.57 66.23
C LEU A 65 7.60 -51.36 67.57
N PRO A 66 7.17 -50.44 68.47
CA PRO A 66 7.85 -50.22 69.74
C PRO A 66 7.82 -51.43 70.68
N GLY A 67 6.88 -52.36 70.49
CA GLY A 67 6.75 -53.60 71.29
C GLY A 67 7.64 -54.75 70.80
N LEU A 68 8.12 -54.68 69.55
CA LEU A 68 9.09 -55.61 68.99
C LEU A 68 10.50 -55.08 69.28
N GLN A 69 11.14 -55.52 70.36
CA GLN A 69 12.58 -55.30 70.57
C GLN A 69 13.38 -56.05 69.50
N LEU A 70 13.45 -55.50 68.29
CA LEU A 70 14.29 -56.01 67.21
C LEU A 70 15.72 -55.54 67.45
N ALA A 71 16.65 -56.49 67.56
CA ALA A 71 18.09 -56.26 67.69
C ALA A 71 18.63 -55.46 66.47
N PRO A 72 19.81 -54.80 66.60
CA PRO A 72 20.32 -53.85 65.60
C PRO A 72 20.54 -54.45 64.19
N PRO A 73 20.68 -53.58 63.16
CA PRO A 73 20.36 -53.86 61.75
C PRO A 73 21.19 -54.91 61.00
N ALA A 74 22.22 -55.50 61.61
CA ALA A 74 23.18 -56.37 60.92
C ALA A 74 22.64 -57.80 60.67
N ASP A 75 21.78 -58.31 61.55
CA ASP A 75 21.30 -59.70 61.47
C ASP A 75 20.07 -59.89 60.56
N LEU A 76 19.35 -58.82 60.22
CA LEU A 76 18.10 -58.87 59.47
C LEU A 76 18.29 -58.80 57.95
N ALA A 77 19.49 -58.45 57.46
CA ALA A 77 19.78 -58.32 56.03
C ALA A 77 19.85 -59.65 55.27
N ASN A 78 19.97 -60.79 55.98
CA ASN A 78 20.09 -62.13 55.40
C ASN A 78 18.87 -63.04 55.65
N VAL A 79 17.77 -62.50 56.19
CA VAL A 79 16.57 -63.30 56.45
C VAL A 79 15.67 -63.28 55.21
N ASP A 80 15.63 -64.42 54.51
CA ASP A 80 14.74 -64.66 53.39
C ASP A 80 13.27 -64.63 53.87
N PRO A 81 12.40 -63.71 53.35
CA PRO A 81 11.05 -63.49 53.89
C PRO A 81 10.14 -64.73 53.83
N LEU A 82 10.47 -65.71 53.00
CA LEU A 82 9.71 -66.95 52.82
C LEU A 82 10.12 -68.08 53.77
N GLN A 83 11.15 -67.90 54.61
CA GLN A 83 11.60 -68.89 55.61
C GLN A 83 11.13 -68.62 57.05
N LEU A 84 10.21 -67.67 57.26
CA LEU A 84 9.57 -67.44 58.56
C LEU A 84 8.65 -68.58 59.04
N GLY A 85 8.58 -69.71 58.32
CA GLY A 85 7.84 -70.91 58.70
C GLY A 85 8.51 -71.79 59.77
N GLY A 86 9.67 -71.42 60.32
CA GLY A 86 10.44 -72.31 61.20
C GLY A 86 11.32 -71.67 62.27
N VAL A 87 11.12 -70.40 62.62
CA VAL A 87 11.84 -69.79 63.75
C VAL A 87 11.06 -70.08 65.04
N SER A 88 11.64 -70.86 65.96
CA SER A 88 11.08 -70.97 67.31
C SER A 88 11.20 -69.61 67.99
N ALA A 89 10.07 -68.93 68.13
CA ALA A 89 9.94 -67.71 68.90
C ALA A 89 10.07 -68.03 70.39
N GLY A 90 11.30 -68.28 70.85
CA GLY A 90 11.63 -68.31 72.26
C GLY A 90 11.62 -66.88 72.82
N GLY A 91 10.43 -66.32 73.05
CA GLY A 91 10.27 -65.06 73.82
C GLY A 91 9.18 -64.10 73.34
N LEU A 92 8.60 -64.27 72.15
CA LEU A 92 7.54 -63.39 71.65
C LEU A 92 6.16 -64.05 71.85
N PRO A 93 5.17 -63.35 72.45
CA PRO A 93 3.82 -63.88 72.61
C PRO A 93 3.18 -64.13 71.23
N ALA A 94 2.37 -65.18 71.09
CA ALA A 94 1.73 -65.56 69.82
C ALA A 94 0.92 -64.43 69.17
N THR A 95 0.42 -63.48 69.97
CA THR A 95 -0.23 -62.25 69.52
C THR A 95 0.71 -61.35 68.72
N ALA A 96 1.97 -61.19 69.13
CA ALA A 96 2.95 -60.34 68.43
C ALA A 96 3.36 -60.93 67.06
N LEU A 97 3.39 -62.27 66.92
CA LEU A 97 3.64 -62.93 65.63
C LEU A 97 2.46 -62.81 64.68
N ILE A 98 1.23 -62.85 65.20
CA ILE A 98 0.01 -62.61 64.42
C ILE A 98 -0.05 -61.15 63.97
N GLU A 99 0.25 -60.21 64.85
CA GLU A 99 0.32 -58.77 64.55
C GLU A 99 1.41 -58.46 63.51
N LEU A 100 2.60 -59.09 63.61
CA LEU A 100 3.67 -58.94 62.63
C LEU A 100 3.28 -59.51 61.26
N LYS A 101 2.61 -60.67 61.24
CA LYS A 101 2.10 -61.28 60.00
C LYS A 101 1.01 -60.41 59.36
N GLN A 102 0.06 -59.91 60.15
CA GLN A 102 -0.96 -58.97 59.68
C GLN A 102 -0.35 -57.69 59.13
N ALA A 103 0.65 -57.11 59.81
CA ALA A 103 1.38 -55.97 59.30
C ALA A 103 2.10 -56.28 57.96
N LEU A 104 2.71 -57.47 57.81
CA LEU A 104 3.33 -57.91 56.55
C LEU A 104 2.30 -58.17 55.43
N ASP A 105 1.13 -58.71 55.77
CA ASP A 105 0.02 -58.91 54.83
C ASP A 105 -0.56 -57.56 54.37
N ASP A 106 -0.61 -56.56 55.25
CA ASP A 106 -1.00 -55.17 54.95
C ASP A 106 0.07 -54.41 54.12
N TRP A 107 1.32 -54.89 54.10
CA TRP A 107 2.45 -54.31 53.36
C TRP A 107 2.42 -54.57 51.85
N HIS A 108 1.92 -55.74 51.42
CA HIS A 108 1.82 -56.08 49.99
C HIS A 108 0.86 -55.16 49.21
N PRO A 109 -0.37 -54.88 49.70
CA PRO A 109 -1.27 -53.89 49.10
C PRO A 109 -0.65 -52.49 49.01
N LEU A 110 0.16 -52.13 50.00
CA LEU A 110 0.79 -50.81 50.11
C LEU A 110 1.84 -50.60 49.02
N THR A 111 2.74 -51.57 48.84
CA THR A 111 3.75 -51.54 47.77
C THR A 111 3.13 -51.60 46.38
N ALA A 112 2.05 -52.38 46.20
CA ALA A 112 1.28 -52.40 44.96
C ALA A 112 0.61 -51.05 44.65
N ALA A 113 0.04 -50.38 45.67
CA ALA A 113 -0.55 -49.06 45.52
C ALA A 113 0.48 -47.99 45.13
N VAL A 114 1.69 -48.04 45.69
CA VAL A 114 2.79 -47.15 45.31
C VAL A 114 3.26 -47.40 43.87
N ASP A 115 3.37 -48.66 43.46
CA ASP A 115 3.75 -49.01 42.08
C ASP A 115 2.67 -48.58 41.07
N GLN A 116 1.39 -48.68 41.44
CA GLN A 116 0.29 -48.14 40.65
C GLN A 116 0.36 -46.61 40.54
N LEU A 117 0.67 -45.89 41.63
CA LEU A 117 0.87 -44.43 41.63
C LEU A 117 2.05 -44.01 40.74
N LEU A 118 3.16 -44.74 40.80
CA LEU A 118 4.32 -44.50 39.92
C LEU A 118 3.98 -44.78 38.45
N GLY A 119 3.21 -45.83 38.17
CA GLY A 119 2.69 -46.12 36.83
C GLY A 119 1.79 -44.99 36.30
N GLN A 120 0.87 -44.49 37.12
CA GLN A 120 0.01 -43.35 36.79
C GLN A 120 0.84 -42.06 36.58
N THR A 121 1.89 -41.84 37.37
CA THR A 121 2.83 -40.71 37.19
C THR A 121 3.58 -40.79 35.86
N ARG A 122 4.04 -41.98 35.47
CA ARG A 122 4.69 -42.20 34.15
C ARG A 122 3.72 -41.97 32.99
N SER A 123 2.46 -42.36 33.14
CA SER A 123 1.42 -42.07 32.14
C SER A 123 1.19 -40.56 32.00
N ALA A 124 1.05 -39.85 33.13
CA ALA A 124 0.93 -38.39 33.16
C ALA A 124 2.16 -37.69 32.54
N GLN A 125 3.37 -38.17 32.79
CA GLN A 125 4.60 -37.68 32.16
C GLN A 125 4.56 -37.75 30.64
N ASN A 126 4.12 -38.88 30.08
CA ASN A 126 4.04 -39.07 28.64
C ASN A 126 2.99 -38.15 28.02
N ALA A 127 1.83 -38.00 28.67
CA ALA A 127 0.80 -37.04 28.26
C ALA A 127 1.35 -35.61 28.28
N LEU A 128 2.07 -35.22 29.33
CA LEU A 128 2.64 -33.88 29.49
C LEU A 128 3.71 -33.57 28.43
N ARG A 129 4.61 -34.52 28.13
CA ARG A 129 5.57 -34.42 27.02
C ARG A 129 4.89 -34.23 25.68
N ALA A 130 3.78 -34.94 25.44
CA ALA A 130 3.03 -34.81 24.21
C ALA A 130 2.34 -33.45 24.09
N THR A 131 1.78 -32.92 25.19
CA THR A 131 1.18 -31.57 25.25
C THR A 131 2.22 -30.47 25.06
N LEU A 132 3.41 -30.61 25.66
CA LEU A 132 4.55 -29.70 25.43
C LEU A 132 4.93 -29.61 23.95
N GLY A 133 5.00 -30.73 23.25
CA GLY A 133 5.29 -30.75 21.82
C GLY A 133 4.20 -30.10 20.95
N ILE A 134 2.95 -30.09 21.40
CA ILE A 134 1.86 -29.35 20.74
C ILE A 134 1.99 -27.85 21.02
N GLN A 135 2.19 -27.47 22.28
CA GLN A 135 2.32 -26.08 22.69
C GLN A 135 3.52 -25.38 22.04
N ARG A 136 4.68 -26.04 21.93
CA ARG A 136 5.84 -25.49 21.20
C ARG A 136 5.52 -25.20 19.73
N ARG A 137 4.83 -26.12 19.04
CA ARG A 137 4.37 -25.89 17.66
C ARG A 137 3.32 -24.78 17.56
N ALA A 138 2.47 -24.63 18.58
CA ALA A 138 1.51 -23.53 18.65
C ALA A 138 2.21 -22.16 18.84
N VAL A 139 3.26 -22.09 19.68
CA VAL A 139 4.12 -20.90 19.82
C VAL A 139 4.73 -20.52 18.47
N GLU A 140 5.35 -21.47 17.76
CA GLU A 140 5.95 -21.23 16.43
C GLU A 140 4.92 -20.72 15.41
N ALA A 141 3.71 -21.28 15.43
CA ALA A 141 2.63 -20.84 14.55
C ALA A 141 2.14 -19.42 14.91
N ALA A 142 1.98 -19.12 16.20
CA ALA A 142 1.52 -17.82 16.68
C ALA A 142 2.56 -16.71 16.41
N THR A 143 3.86 -16.98 16.61
CA THR A 143 4.93 -16.02 16.29
C THR A 143 5.04 -15.77 14.79
N SER A 144 4.93 -16.81 13.97
CA SER A 144 4.90 -16.65 12.51
C SER A 144 3.71 -15.82 12.04
N LEU A 145 2.53 -16.04 12.64
CA LEU A 145 1.33 -15.24 12.36
C LEU A 145 1.52 -13.78 12.76
N ALA A 146 2.04 -13.51 13.95
CA ALA A 146 2.32 -12.16 14.43
C ALA A 146 3.28 -11.41 13.49
N ALA A 147 4.36 -12.06 13.08
CA ALA A 147 5.32 -11.48 12.13
C ALA A 147 4.69 -11.19 10.76
N ALA A 148 3.87 -12.12 10.24
CA ALA A 148 3.16 -11.93 8.97
C ALA A 148 2.13 -10.78 9.05
N LEU A 149 1.40 -10.68 10.16
CA LEU A 149 0.46 -9.59 10.42
C LEU A 149 1.19 -8.25 10.52
N GLY A 150 2.29 -8.18 11.27
CA GLY A 150 3.12 -6.98 11.40
C GLY A 150 3.67 -6.48 10.05
N GLY A 151 4.19 -7.39 9.24
CA GLY A 151 4.64 -7.07 7.88
C GLY A 151 3.51 -6.59 6.98
N HIS A 152 2.32 -7.19 7.07
CA HIS A 152 1.15 -6.75 6.32
C HIS A 152 0.65 -5.37 6.79
N THR A 153 0.58 -5.10 8.09
CA THR A 153 0.17 -3.79 8.61
C THR A 153 1.12 -2.67 8.17
N GLN A 154 2.42 -2.94 8.13
CA GLN A 154 3.41 -2.00 7.62
C GLN A 154 3.18 -1.69 6.13
N GLN A 155 2.97 -2.71 5.29
CA GLN A 155 2.65 -2.51 3.88
C GLN A 155 1.33 -1.75 3.66
N VAL A 156 0.33 -1.96 4.52
CA VAL A 156 -0.92 -1.20 4.47
C VAL A 156 -0.68 0.27 4.83
N ALA A 157 0.13 0.56 5.85
CA ALA A 157 0.47 1.92 6.25
C ALA A 157 1.23 2.66 5.13
N GLU A 158 2.23 2.01 4.51
CA GLU A 158 2.97 2.55 3.37
C GLU A 158 2.05 2.88 2.18
N ARG A 159 1.13 1.96 1.85
CA ARG A 159 0.15 2.22 0.77
C ARG A 159 -0.84 3.32 1.10
N ALA A 160 -1.24 3.47 2.35
CA ALA A 160 -2.12 4.55 2.78
C ALA A 160 -1.41 5.91 2.65
N ASP A 161 -0.12 5.98 2.96
CA ASP A 161 0.70 7.17 2.75
C ASP A 161 0.88 7.50 1.24
N ASP A 162 1.15 6.48 0.42
CA ASP A 162 1.22 6.64 -1.04
C ASP A 162 -0.10 7.16 -1.63
N LEU A 163 -1.24 6.65 -1.15
CA LEU A 163 -2.56 7.11 -1.58
C LEU A 163 -2.86 8.55 -1.16
N ALA A 164 -2.44 8.96 0.04
CA ALA A 164 -2.56 10.35 0.48
C ALA A 164 -1.76 11.29 -0.44
N LYS A 165 -0.52 10.91 -0.78
CA LYS A 165 0.33 11.65 -1.74
C LYS A 165 -0.29 11.70 -3.14
N ILE A 166 -0.91 10.62 -3.61
CA ILE A 166 -1.66 10.62 -4.88
C ILE A 166 -2.82 11.62 -4.82
N GLY A 167 -3.57 11.66 -3.72
CA GLY A 167 -4.65 12.62 -3.50
C GLY A 167 -4.19 14.08 -3.58
N GLU A 168 -3.07 14.41 -2.91
CA GLU A 168 -2.47 15.75 -2.95
C GLU A 168 -2.02 16.13 -4.37
N ARG A 169 -1.27 15.25 -5.04
CA ARG A 169 -0.81 15.47 -6.42
C ARG A 169 -1.97 15.63 -7.39
N ALA A 170 -3.03 14.87 -7.21
CA ALA A 170 -4.25 15.02 -8.00
C ALA A 170 -4.90 16.40 -7.75
N GLY A 171 -4.94 16.87 -6.50
CA GLY A 171 -5.39 18.23 -6.18
C GLY A 171 -4.57 19.33 -6.87
N GLN A 172 -3.24 19.20 -6.87
CA GLN A 172 -2.34 20.12 -7.60
C GLN A 172 -2.57 20.07 -9.11
N ALA A 173 -2.69 18.86 -9.68
CA ALA A 173 -2.97 18.68 -11.11
C ALA A 173 -4.33 19.29 -11.52
N GLN A 174 -5.33 19.25 -10.63
CA GLN A 174 -6.62 19.90 -10.86
C GLN A 174 -6.47 21.42 -10.95
N GLN A 175 -5.73 22.04 -10.03
CA GLN A 175 -5.48 23.48 -10.05
C GLN A 175 -4.71 23.91 -11.32
N ILE A 176 -3.72 23.12 -11.72
CA ILE A 176 -2.97 23.36 -12.97
C ILE A 176 -3.90 23.27 -14.18
N SER A 177 -4.77 22.25 -14.24
CA SER A 177 -5.73 22.08 -15.34
C SER A 177 -6.70 23.28 -15.42
N MET A 178 -7.20 23.76 -14.28
CA MET A 178 -8.07 24.95 -14.23
C MET A 178 -7.36 26.21 -14.74
N ARG A 179 -6.09 26.40 -14.39
CA ARG A 179 -5.29 27.52 -14.90
C ARG A 179 -5.06 27.40 -16.41
N MET A 180 -4.71 26.22 -16.89
CA MET A 180 -4.55 25.95 -18.32
C MET A 180 -5.84 26.21 -19.12
N GLU A 181 -7.01 25.89 -18.57
CA GLU A 181 -8.29 26.18 -19.24
C GLU A 181 -8.53 27.69 -19.35
N THR A 182 -8.28 28.45 -18.28
CA THR A 182 -8.37 29.93 -18.31
C THR A 182 -7.36 30.56 -19.27
N GLU A 183 -6.11 30.09 -19.28
CA GLU A 183 -5.08 30.57 -20.19
C GLU A 183 -5.39 30.25 -21.65
N ALA A 184 -5.91 29.05 -21.93
CA ALA A 184 -6.34 28.68 -23.28
C ALA A 184 -7.52 29.52 -23.76
N GLU A 185 -8.49 29.82 -22.89
CA GLU A 185 -9.61 30.70 -23.24
C GLU A 185 -9.15 32.13 -23.54
N SER A 186 -8.23 32.67 -22.73
CA SER A 186 -7.59 33.97 -22.99
C SER A 186 -6.82 33.98 -24.31
N GLY A 187 -6.03 32.92 -24.57
CA GLY A 187 -5.31 32.75 -25.83
C GLY A 187 -6.23 32.67 -27.04
N TYR A 188 -7.39 32.02 -26.89
CA TYR A 188 -8.39 31.90 -27.95
C TYR A 188 -8.96 33.27 -28.32
N LEU A 189 -9.32 34.07 -27.33
CA LEU A 189 -9.79 35.45 -27.55
C LEU A 189 -8.73 36.32 -28.22
N ALA A 190 -7.47 36.23 -27.79
CA ALA A 190 -6.38 37.00 -28.39
C ALA A 190 -6.11 36.63 -29.86
N VAL A 191 -6.18 35.33 -30.20
CA VAL A 191 -6.08 34.86 -31.59
C VAL A 191 -7.26 35.36 -32.42
N HIS A 192 -8.48 35.29 -31.88
CA HIS A 192 -9.67 35.76 -32.57
C HIS A 192 -9.58 37.26 -32.89
N GLU A 193 -9.20 38.07 -31.90
CA GLU A 193 -8.98 39.51 -32.11
C GLU A 193 -7.88 39.79 -33.15
N SER A 194 -6.81 38.97 -33.16
CA SER A 194 -5.73 39.10 -34.15
C SER A 194 -6.23 38.81 -35.58
N LEU A 195 -7.09 37.81 -35.75
CA LEU A 195 -7.70 37.49 -37.04
C LEU A 195 -8.59 38.63 -37.55
N GLU A 196 -9.41 39.22 -36.69
CA GLU A 196 -10.25 40.38 -37.05
C GLU A 196 -9.39 41.58 -37.48
N ARG A 197 -8.30 41.85 -36.76
CA ARG A 197 -7.34 42.93 -37.12
C ARG A 197 -6.64 42.65 -38.44
N LEU A 198 -6.32 41.40 -38.75
CA LEU A 198 -5.71 41.01 -40.03
C LEU A 198 -6.69 41.13 -41.20
N GLU A 199 -7.98 40.84 -41.00
CA GLU A 199 -9.00 41.13 -41.99
C GLU A 199 -9.13 42.62 -42.27
N GLN A 200 -9.07 43.45 -41.22
CA GLN A 200 -9.04 44.90 -41.38
C GLN A 200 -7.80 45.37 -42.15
N ALA A 201 -6.61 44.84 -41.83
CA ALA A 201 -5.37 45.13 -42.55
C ALA A 201 -5.45 44.73 -44.03
N THR A 202 -6.10 43.60 -44.34
CA THR A 202 -6.35 43.15 -45.72
C THR A 202 -7.23 44.16 -46.48
N ARG A 203 -8.28 44.70 -45.85
CA ARG A 203 -9.12 45.74 -46.46
C ARG A 203 -8.35 47.05 -46.70
N LEU A 204 -7.53 47.47 -45.72
CA LEU A 204 -6.74 48.70 -45.81
C LEU A 204 -5.66 48.62 -46.90
N THR A 205 -4.95 47.50 -47.01
CA THR A 205 -3.95 47.28 -48.07
C THR A 205 -4.61 47.22 -49.45
N GLY A 206 -5.79 46.61 -49.56
CA GLY A 206 -6.61 46.64 -50.78
C GLY A 206 -6.97 48.06 -51.22
N ALA A 207 -7.49 48.88 -50.29
CA ALA A 207 -7.84 50.27 -50.56
C ALA A 207 -6.62 51.13 -50.94
N ALA A 208 -5.46 50.90 -50.31
CA ALA A 208 -4.22 51.58 -50.66
C ALA A 208 -3.75 51.23 -52.08
N SER A 209 -3.81 49.94 -52.46
CA SER A 209 -3.48 49.49 -53.82
C SER A 209 -4.35 50.18 -54.87
N GLU A 210 -5.67 50.29 -54.63
CA GLU A 210 -6.57 51.01 -55.53
C GLU A 210 -6.27 52.50 -55.61
N ALA A 211 -5.94 53.15 -54.49
CA ALA A 211 -5.61 54.57 -54.47
C ALA A 211 -4.36 54.87 -55.31
N VAL A 212 -3.32 54.04 -55.20
CA VAL A 212 -2.10 54.20 -56.00
C VAL A 212 -2.38 53.93 -57.49
N LYS A 213 -3.20 52.94 -57.83
CA LYS A 213 -3.63 52.70 -59.22
C LYS A 213 -4.40 53.88 -59.81
N ARG A 214 -5.28 54.51 -59.03
CA ARG A 214 -5.98 55.74 -59.47
C ARG A 214 -5.01 56.89 -59.70
N LEU A 215 -4.02 57.08 -58.81
CA LEU A 215 -2.98 58.09 -58.99
C LEU A 215 -2.20 57.87 -60.29
N ALA A 216 -1.80 56.63 -60.58
CA ALA A 216 -1.12 56.29 -61.82
C ALA A 216 -1.95 56.64 -63.07
N GLY A 217 -3.27 56.39 -63.05
CA GLY A 217 -4.18 56.80 -64.12
C GLY A 217 -4.34 58.32 -64.24
N GLN A 218 -4.35 59.05 -63.13
CA GLN A 218 -4.39 60.52 -63.14
C GLN A 218 -3.11 61.13 -63.73
N LEU A 219 -1.94 60.57 -63.40
CA LEU A 219 -0.66 61.01 -63.96
C LEU A 219 -0.59 60.84 -65.48
N GLN A 220 -1.12 59.74 -66.02
CA GLN A 220 -1.25 59.57 -67.48
C GLN A 220 -2.10 60.67 -68.14
N GLY A 221 -3.15 61.13 -67.45
CA GLY A 221 -3.95 62.27 -67.90
C GLY A 221 -3.15 63.58 -67.95
N ILE A 222 -2.26 63.80 -66.98
CA ILE A 222 -1.37 64.97 -66.94
C ILE A 222 -0.35 64.91 -68.08
N ASP A 223 0.23 63.74 -68.37
CA ASP A 223 1.16 63.54 -69.50
C ASP A 223 0.52 63.97 -70.83
N LEU A 224 -0.75 63.61 -71.08
CA LEU A 224 -1.48 63.98 -72.29
C LEU A 224 -1.71 65.51 -72.40
N VAL A 225 -2.02 66.15 -71.28
CA VAL A 225 -2.21 67.61 -71.23
C VAL A 225 -0.89 68.33 -71.44
N ALA A 226 0.19 67.87 -70.80
CA ALA A 226 1.54 68.42 -70.95
C ALA A 226 2.00 68.35 -72.42
N ASP A 227 1.87 67.20 -73.09
CA ASP A 227 2.18 67.03 -74.52
C ASP A 227 1.38 68.00 -75.41
N THR A 228 0.09 68.17 -75.10
CA THR A 228 -0.77 69.09 -75.86
C THR A 228 -0.32 70.54 -75.70
N ILE A 229 0.02 70.97 -74.47
CA ILE A 229 0.51 72.33 -74.22
C ILE A 229 1.88 72.52 -74.88
N GLU A 230 2.76 71.51 -74.89
CA GLU A 230 4.08 71.59 -75.53
C GLU A 230 3.93 71.79 -77.04
N ARG A 231 3.04 71.04 -77.67
CA ARG A 231 2.68 71.24 -79.08
C ARG A 231 2.14 72.65 -79.35
N ILE A 232 1.29 73.19 -78.48
CA ILE A 232 0.77 74.57 -78.60
C ILE A 232 1.91 75.59 -78.43
N ALA A 233 2.79 75.41 -77.46
CA ALA A 233 3.92 76.30 -77.20
C ALA A 233 4.91 76.28 -78.38
N ALA A 234 5.25 75.10 -78.92
CA ALA A 234 6.09 74.94 -80.10
C ALA A 234 5.48 75.62 -81.33
N GLN A 235 4.18 75.42 -81.57
CA GLN A 235 3.45 76.07 -82.65
C GLN A 235 3.41 77.60 -82.49
N THR A 236 3.18 78.09 -81.26
CA THR A 236 3.17 79.52 -80.94
C THR A 236 4.55 80.15 -81.13
N ASN A 237 5.62 79.45 -80.75
CA ASN A 237 6.99 79.88 -80.98
C ASN A 237 7.31 79.99 -82.48
N LEU A 238 6.83 79.05 -83.31
CA LEU A 238 6.97 79.10 -84.77
C LEU A 238 6.16 80.24 -85.39
N LEU A 239 4.91 80.45 -84.96
CA LEU A 239 4.06 81.57 -85.39
C LEU A 239 4.71 82.92 -85.05
N ALA A 240 5.22 83.07 -83.82
CA ALA A 240 5.88 84.27 -83.36
C ALA A 240 7.21 84.53 -84.10
N LEU A 241 7.96 83.47 -84.42
CA LEU A 241 9.14 83.57 -85.27
C LEU A 241 8.79 84.12 -86.67
N ASN A 242 7.77 83.55 -87.30
CA ASN A 242 7.30 84.03 -88.61
C ASN A 242 6.83 85.48 -88.54
N ALA A 243 6.11 85.87 -87.48
CA ALA A 243 5.68 87.25 -87.26
C ALA A 243 6.86 88.21 -87.05
N SER A 244 7.89 87.83 -86.30
CA SER A 244 9.12 88.63 -86.14
C SER A 244 9.84 88.84 -87.48
N ILE A 245 9.88 87.82 -88.34
CA ILE A 245 10.50 87.92 -89.67
C ILE A 245 9.73 88.93 -90.55
N VAL A 246 8.40 88.81 -90.62
CA VAL A 246 7.54 89.71 -91.39
C VAL A 246 7.60 91.14 -90.85
N ALA A 247 7.61 91.32 -89.52
CA ALA A 247 7.76 92.62 -88.90
C ALA A 247 9.12 93.27 -89.19
N GLY A 248 10.20 92.48 -89.30
CA GLY A 248 11.50 92.95 -89.74
C GLY A 248 11.53 93.38 -91.22
N GLN A 249 10.77 92.69 -92.08
CA GLN A 249 10.64 93.05 -93.51
C GLN A 249 9.88 94.36 -93.73
N ALA A 250 8.98 94.75 -92.83
CA ALA A 250 8.20 95.99 -92.92
C ALA A 250 8.98 97.26 -92.49
N GLY A 251 10.27 97.16 -92.15
CA GLY A 251 11.12 98.31 -91.81
C GLY A 251 10.64 99.06 -90.56
N GLU A 252 10.65 100.41 -90.60
CA GLU A 252 10.25 101.24 -89.45
C GLU A 252 8.79 101.05 -89.02
N ALA A 253 7.88 100.76 -89.97
CA ALA A 253 6.46 100.54 -89.67
C ALA A 253 6.21 99.22 -88.91
N GLY A 254 7.10 98.23 -89.05
CA GLY A 254 6.99 96.92 -88.41
C GLY A 254 7.61 96.85 -87.00
N ARG A 255 8.34 97.88 -86.57
CA ARG A 255 9.12 97.89 -85.33
C ARG A 255 8.31 97.55 -84.06
N PRO A 256 7.09 98.10 -83.84
CA PRO A 256 6.25 97.73 -82.69
C PRO A 256 5.80 96.26 -82.73
N PHE A 257 5.49 95.74 -83.93
CA PHE A 257 5.09 94.35 -84.12
C PHE A 257 6.25 93.38 -83.91
N ALA A 258 7.47 93.76 -84.26
CA ALA A 258 8.67 92.95 -84.03
C ALA A 258 8.95 92.75 -82.52
N VAL A 259 8.70 93.79 -81.71
CA VAL A 259 8.81 93.71 -80.25
C VAL A 259 7.77 92.76 -79.67
N VAL A 260 6.50 92.89 -80.09
CA VAL A 260 5.43 91.98 -79.63
C VAL A 260 5.70 90.53 -80.04
N ALA A 261 6.13 90.29 -81.28
CA ALA A 261 6.47 88.95 -81.75
C ALA A 261 7.64 88.33 -80.98
N SER A 262 8.64 89.14 -80.60
CA SER A 262 9.77 88.69 -79.77
C SER A 262 9.32 88.30 -78.35
N GLU A 263 8.38 89.07 -77.77
CA GLU A 263 7.82 88.79 -76.45
C GLU A 263 6.96 87.52 -76.45
N ILE A 264 6.10 87.33 -77.46
CA ILE A 264 5.33 86.08 -77.64
C ILE A 264 6.27 84.88 -77.76
N ARG A 265 7.36 85.02 -78.52
CA ARG A 265 8.36 83.96 -78.69
C ARG A 265 9.13 83.66 -77.40
N LEU A 266 9.40 84.67 -76.57
CA LEU A 266 9.96 84.47 -75.23
C LEU A 266 8.97 83.73 -74.32
N LEU A 267 7.70 84.11 -74.36
CA LEU A 267 6.64 83.50 -73.57
C LEU A 267 6.46 82.02 -73.94
N ALA A 268 6.40 81.72 -75.24
CA ALA A 268 6.28 80.34 -75.74
C ALA A 268 7.47 79.45 -75.30
N ARG A 269 8.70 79.98 -75.30
CA ARG A 269 9.87 79.26 -74.78
C ARG A 269 9.80 79.03 -73.27
N LYS A 270 9.39 80.05 -72.50
CA LYS A 270 9.16 79.90 -71.05
C LYS A 270 8.09 78.85 -70.75
N THR A 271 7.02 78.80 -71.55
CA THR A 271 5.97 77.77 -71.44
C THR A 271 6.54 76.38 -71.67
N SER A 272 7.33 76.17 -72.72
CA SER A 272 7.96 74.87 -73.00
C SER A 272 8.94 74.44 -71.89
N THR A 273 9.74 75.37 -71.35
CA THR A 273 10.59 75.08 -70.17
C THR A 273 9.77 74.65 -68.96
N ALA A 274 8.66 75.34 -68.66
CA ALA A 274 7.78 74.98 -67.55
C ALA A 274 7.12 73.60 -67.73
N ILE A 275 6.82 73.21 -68.97
CA ILE A 275 6.29 71.86 -69.26
C ILE A 275 7.35 70.79 -69.00
N GLY A 276 8.61 71.02 -69.39
CA GLY A 276 9.71 70.10 -69.05
C GLY A 276 9.87 69.89 -67.55
N GLU A 277 9.66 70.93 -66.73
CA GLU A 277 9.64 70.81 -65.26
C GLU A 277 8.44 69.98 -64.77
N ILE A 278 7.26 70.14 -65.39
CA ILE A 278 6.07 69.33 -65.09
C ILE A 278 6.32 67.85 -65.42
N GLU A 279 6.87 67.54 -66.59
CA GLU A 279 7.19 66.16 -66.99
C GLU A 279 8.17 65.51 -66.02
N HIS A 280 9.19 66.26 -65.57
CA HIS A 280 10.13 65.77 -64.57
C HIS A 280 9.44 65.46 -63.22
N LEU A 281 8.57 66.35 -62.74
CA LEU A 281 7.80 66.14 -61.51
C LEU A 281 6.84 64.95 -61.62
N VAL A 282 6.11 64.83 -62.74
CA VAL A 282 5.21 63.70 -63.00
C VAL A 282 5.97 62.38 -63.06
N GLY A 283 7.14 62.36 -63.71
CA GLY A 283 8.03 61.20 -63.74
C GLY A 283 8.49 60.78 -62.35
N ALA A 284 8.84 61.73 -61.48
CA ALA A 284 9.20 61.45 -60.09
C ALA A 284 8.02 60.86 -59.29
N ILE A 285 6.83 61.47 -59.36
CA ILE A 285 5.63 60.99 -58.66
C ILE A 285 5.23 59.58 -59.16
N ARG A 286 5.40 59.30 -60.46
CA ARG A 286 5.14 57.98 -61.04
C ARG A 286 6.06 56.92 -60.45
N LYS A 287 7.36 57.21 -60.38
CA LYS A 287 8.36 56.32 -59.78
C LYS A 287 8.06 56.05 -58.31
N ASP A 288 7.70 57.09 -57.54
CA ASP A 288 7.29 56.94 -56.15
C ASP A 288 6.01 56.10 -56.01
N GLY A 289 5.07 56.26 -56.94
CA GLY A 289 3.86 55.44 -57.05
C GLY A 289 4.16 53.96 -57.31
N GLU A 290 5.07 53.65 -58.24
CA GLU A 290 5.51 52.27 -58.51
C GLU A 290 6.16 51.63 -57.28
N GLN A 291 7.00 52.39 -56.56
CA GLN A 291 7.57 51.93 -55.29
C GLN A 291 6.49 51.67 -54.23
N ALA A 292 5.48 52.55 -54.14
CA ALA A 292 4.35 52.37 -53.23
C ALA A 292 3.53 51.10 -53.57
N VAL A 293 3.34 50.77 -54.84
CA VAL A 293 2.69 49.50 -55.24
C VAL A 293 3.49 48.30 -54.73
N GLY A 294 4.81 48.27 -54.95
CA GLY A 294 5.65 47.17 -54.48
C GLY A 294 5.63 47.01 -52.95
N ALA A 295 5.59 48.13 -52.21
CA ALA A 295 5.45 48.11 -50.76
C ALA A 295 4.07 47.59 -50.30
N VAL A 296 2.99 47.96 -50.99
CA VAL A 296 1.64 47.47 -50.70
C VAL A 296 1.51 45.97 -51.00
N ASP A 297 2.10 45.49 -52.10
CA ASP A 297 2.09 44.06 -52.44
C ASP A 297 2.87 43.24 -51.40
N SER A 298 4.03 43.73 -50.96
CA SER A 298 4.81 43.11 -49.88
C SER A 298 4.02 43.09 -48.56
N ALA A 299 3.32 44.18 -48.23
CA ALA A 299 2.47 44.25 -47.04
C ALA A 299 1.30 43.26 -47.12
N ARG A 300 0.71 43.07 -48.31
CA ARG A 300 -0.37 42.10 -48.54
C ARG A 300 0.10 40.66 -48.32
N GLU A 301 1.29 40.32 -48.81
CA GLU A 301 1.90 39.01 -48.56
C GLU A 301 2.15 38.78 -47.07
N ALA A 302 2.73 39.77 -46.37
CA ALA A 302 2.98 39.70 -44.93
C ALA A 302 1.69 39.51 -44.11
N VAL A 303 0.59 40.18 -44.50
CA VAL A 303 -0.73 40.01 -43.87
C VAL A 303 -1.27 38.60 -44.14
N SER A 304 -1.13 38.08 -45.36
CA SER A 304 -1.55 36.71 -45.69
C SER A 304 -0.81 35.66 -44.86
N VAL A 305 0.52 35.78 -44.72
CA VAL A 305 1.33 34.88 -43.89
C VAL A 305 0.91 34.99 -42.41
N SER A 306 0.70 36.21 -41.92
CA SER A 306 0.23 36.45 -40.55
C SER A 306 -1.12 35.80 -40.29
N TYR A 307 -2.05 35.84 -41.26
CA TYR A 307 -3.36 35.20 -41.16
C TYR A 307 -3.23 33.69 -41.02
N THR A 308 -2.44 33.04 -41.88
CA THR A 308 -2.22 31.58 -41.78
C THR A 308 -1.57 31.18 -40.46
N THR A 309 -0.63 31.99 -39.96
CA THR A 309 0.05 31.74 -38.67
C THR A 309 -0.92 31.89 -37.49
N ALA A 310 -1.75 32.93 -37.51
CA ALA A 310 -2.77 33.14 -36.48
C ALA A 310 -3.82 32.00 -36.47
N ALA A 311 -4.23 31.52 -37.64
CA ALA A 311 -5.16 30.39 -37.75
C ALA A 311 -4.57 29.11 -37.12
N VAL A 312 -3.31 28.76 -37.44
CA VAL A 312 -2.61 27.62 -36.83
C VAL A 312 -2.46 27.78 -35.32
N ALA A 313 -2.18 28.99 -34.84
CA ALA A 313 -2.14 29.27 -33.41
C ALA A 313 -3.51 29.05 -32.75
N GLY A 314 -4.60 29.42 -33.42
CA GLY A 314 -5.98 29.17 -32.97
C GLY A 314 -6.29 27.68 -32.81
N ASP A 315 -5.91 26.87 -33.79
CA ASP A 315 -6.07 25.41 -33.72
C ASP A 315 -5.26 24.80 -32.56
N ALA A 316 -4.02 25.28 -32.36
CA ALA A 316 -3.18 24.83 -31.25
C ALA A 316 -3.79 25.18 -29.88
N VAL A 317 -4.31 26.39 -29.72
CA VAL A 317 -5.01 26.82 -28.50
C VAL A 317 -6.28 25.99 -28.26
N HIS A 318 -7.04 25.68 -29.31
CA HIS A 318 -8.19 24.78 -29.21
C HIS A 318 -7.78 23.39 -28.72
N GLY A 319 -6.71 22.82 -29.29
CA GLY A 319 -6.16 21.54 -28.86
C GLY A 319 -5.68 21.54 -27.40
N PHE A 320 -5.09 22.64 -26.92
CA PHE A 320 -4.73 22.79 -25.51
C PHE A 320 -5.95 22.79 -24.60
N ARG A 321 -7.02 23.49 -24.96
CA ARG A 321 -8.27 23.52 -24.19
C ARG A 321 -8.88 22.12 -24.05
N ASP A 322 -8.95 21.37 -25.14
CA ASP A 322 -9.50 20.00 -25.13
C ASP A 322 -8.64 19.06 -24.28
N THR A 323 -7.32 19.19 -24.38
CA THR A 323 -6.36 18.42 -23.57
C THR A 323 -6.52 18.74 -22.08
N SER A 324 -6.68 20.01 -21.72
CA SER A 324 -6.91 20.46 -20.34
C SER A 324 -8.20 19.88 -19.74
N ARG A 325 -9.31 19.91 -20.51
CA ARG A 325 -10.58 19.28 -20.11
C ARG A 325 -10.45 17.76 -19.96
N GLY A 326 -9.69 17.12 -20.84
CA GLY A 326 -9.33 15.71 -20.72
C GLY A 326 -8.56 15.40 -19.44
N LEU A 327 -7.58 16.24 -19.09
CA LEU A 327 -6.78 16.11 -17.87
C LEU A 327 -7.65 16.28 -16.62
N SER A 328 -8.50 17.30 -16.56
CA SER A 328 -9.43 17.54 -15.44
C SER A 328 -10.31 16.32 -15.15
N ARG A 329 -10.91 15.69 -16.18
CA ARG A 329 -11.70 14.45 -16.02
C ARG A 329 -10.88 13.27 -15.48
N ARG A 330 -9.64 13.11 -15.96
CA ARG A 330 -8.73 12.05 -15.50
C ARG A 330 -8.32 12.27 -14.05
N VAL A 331 -8.06 13.51 -13.65
CA VAL A 331 -7.72 13.89 -12.28
C VAL A 331 -8.89 13.61 -11.32
N GLN A 332 -10.12 13.96 -11.70
CA GLN A 332 -11.32 13.63 -10.91
C GLN A 332 -11.49 12.11 -10.73
N THR A 333 -11.28 11.34 -11.80
CA THR A 333 -11.34 9.87 -11.74
C THR A 333 -10.26 9.30 -10.82
N LEU A 334 -9.04 9.86 -10.87
CA LEU A 334 -7.94 9.48 -9.99
C LEU A 334 -8.25 9.78 -8.53
N GLN A 335 -8.81 10.96 -8.22
CA GLN A 335 -9.19 11.32 -6.85
C GLN A 335 -10.24 10.36 -6.28
N ARG A 336 -11.28 10.05 -7.07
CA ARG A 336 -12.31 9.09 -6.67
C ARG A 336 -11.71 7.71 -6.42
N THR A 337 -10.88 7.22 -7.35
CA THR A 337 -10.24 5.90 -7.22
C THR A 337 -9.32 5.83 -5.99
N ALA A 338 -8.56 6.90 -5.72
CA ALA A 338 -7.72 6.98 -4.55
C ALA A 338 -8.54 6.98 -3.25
N ALA A 339 -9.65 7.72 -3.20
CA ALA A 339 -10.56 7.72 -2.06
C ALA A 339 -11.20 6.34 -1.81
N ASP A 340 -11.65 5.66 -2.87
CA ASP A 340 -12.21 4.31 -2.79
C ASP A 340 -11.17 3.30 -2.26
N GLN A 341 -9.92 3.39 -2.75
CA GLN A 341 -8.82 2.56 -2.26
C GLN A 341 -8.46 2.87 -0.81
N GLN A 342 -8.45 4.13 -0.40
CA GLN A 342 -8.19 4.53 0.98
C GLN A 342 -9.25 3.95 1.93
N ALA A 343 -10.53 4.08 1.58
CA ALA A 343 -11.63 3.50 2.36
C ALA A 343 -11.51 1.97 2.47
N ALA A 344 -11.13 1.29 1.37
CA ALA A 344 -10.91 -0.15 1.38
C ALA A 344 -9.74 -0.57 2.28
N LEU A 345 -8.65 0.20 2.32
CA LEU A 345 -7.52 -0.05 3.22
C LEU A 345 -7.91 0.17 4.69
N THR A 346 -8.61 1.26 5.02
CA THR A 346 -9.06 1.53 6.39
C THR A 346 -9.99 0.41 6.89
N ASN A 347 -10.93 -0.03 6.06
CA ASN A 347 -11.85 -1.12 6.43
C ASN A 347 -11.12 -2.47 6.58
N ARG A 348 -10.03 -2.72 5.82
CA ARG A 348 -9.20 -3.92 5.95
C ARG A 348 -8.28 -3.89 7.17
N ASN A 349 -7.72 -2.74 7.53
CA ASN A 349 -6.76 -2.66 8.64
C ASN A 349 -7.42 -2.85 10.02
N VAL A 350 -8.69 -2.46 10.17
CA VAL A 350 -9.49 -2.72 11.39
C VAL A 350 -9.66 -4.23 11.67
N THR A 351 -9.40 -5.10 10.69
CA THR A 351 -9.57 -6.55 10.84
C THR A 351 -8.30 -7.30 11.21
N LEU A 352 -7.10 -6.71 11.23
CA LEU A 352 -5.87 -7.45 11.52
C LEU A 352 -5.19 -6.83 12.75
N ASP A 353 -5.29 -7.52 13.89
CA ASP A 353 -4.70 -7.08 15.15
C ASP A 353 -3.40 -7.87 15.43
N PRO A 354 -2.22 -7.33 15.07
CA PRO A 354 -0.94 -7.98 15.34
C PRO A 354 -0.67 -8.08 16.85
N VAL A 355 -1.20 -7.17 17.67
CA VAL A 355 -1.01 -7.15 19.13
C VAL A 355 -1.68 -8.37 19.77
N ALA A 356 -2.90 -8.70 19.32
CA ALA A 356 -3.59 -9.90 19.79
C ALA A 356 -2.84 -11.20 19.45
N ALA A 357 -2.16 -11.25 18.30
CA ALA A 357 -1.35 -12.41 17.91
C ALA A 357 -0.05 -12.52 18.73
N GLU A 358 0.60 -11.39 19.03
CA GLU A 358 1.76 -11.35 19.93
C GLU A 358 1.42 -11.75 21.37
N GLN A 359 0.29 -11.26 21.89
CA GLN A 359 -0.22 -11.64 23.20
C GLN A 359 -0.47 -13.14 23.29
N LEU A 360 -1.14 -13.73 22.28
CA LEU A 360 -1.34 -15.17 22.21
C LEU A 360 -0.01 -15.95 22.21
N ALA A 361 1.00 -15.48 21.47
CA ALA A 361 2.32 -16.10 21.47
C ALA A 361 3.02 -16.01 22.84
N ALA A 362 2.85 -14.90 23.57
CA ALA A 362 3.38 -14.71 24.92
C ALA A 362 2.70 -15.63 25.93
N ASP A 363 1.37 -15.77 25.86
CA ASP A 363 0.61 -16.66 26.74
C ASP A 363 1.02 -18.12 26.51
N LEU A 364 1.14 -18.55 25.24
CA LEU A 364 1.59 -19.89 24.87
C LEU A 364 3.01 -20.19 25.39
N ARG A 365 3.94 -19.22 25.33
CA ARG A 365 5.28 -19.38 25.91
C ARG A 365 5.23 -19.58 27.41
N THR A 366 4.40 -18.81 28.12
CA THR A 366 4.21 -18.96 29.56
C THR A 366 3.66 -20.35 29.91
N SER A 367 2.72 -20.85 29.11
CA SER A 367 2.18 -22.20 29.26
C SER A 367 3.23 -23.29 29.04
N VAL A 368 4.09 -23.16 28.03
CA VAL A 368 5.24 -24.06 27.82
C VAL A 368 6.14 -24.12 29.06
N THR A 369 6.51 -22.97 29.62
CA THR A 369 7.35 -22.90 30.84
C THR A 369 6.70 -23.60 32.03
N ASN A 370 5.39 -23.42 32.21
CA ASN A 370 4.65 -24.05 33.30
C ASN A 370 4.58 -25.58 33.12
N LEU A 371 4.37 -26.06 31.90
CA LEU A 371 4.37 -27.48 31.57
C LEU A 371 5.75 -28.13 31.74
N GLU A 372 6.84 -27.41 31.41
CA GLU A 372 8.22 -27.87 31.65
C GLU A 372 8.50 -28.02 33.15
N THR A 373 8.04 -27.07 33.95
CA THR A 373 8.15 -27.11 35.42
C THR A 373 7.39 -28.31 36.00
N ALA A 374 6.16 -28.56 35.53
CA ALA A 374 5.39 -29.74 35.93
C ALA A 374 6.07 -31.05 35.51
N LEU A 375 6.71 -31.09 34.33
CA LEU A 375 7.45 -32.26 33.88
C LEU A 375 8.65 -32.55 34.78
N GLN A 376 9.39 -31.52 35.21
CA GLN A 376 10.48 -31.68 36.17
C GLN A 376 9.98 -32.18 37.53
N ALA A 377 8.83 -31.70 38.01
CA ALA A 377 8.23 -32.18 39.26
C ALA A 377 7.85 -33.66 39.18
N THR A 378 7.24 -34.09 38.08
CA THR A 378 6.90 -35.51 37.86
C THR A 378 8.14 -36.42 37.79
N ASP A 379 9.25 -35.92 37.23
CA ASP A 379 10.51 -36.65 37.09
C ASP A 379 11.14 -36.94 38.46
N ARG A 380 11.12 -35.95 39.36
CA ARG A 380 11.56 -36.12 40.74
C ARG A 380 10.80 -37.24 41.46
N ILE A 381 9.47 -37.30 41.30
CA ILE A 381 8.62 -38.33 41.92
C ILE A 381 8.98 -39.73 41.41
N VAL A 382 9.14 -39.88 40.09
CA VAL A 382 9.47 -41.18 39.47
C VAL A 382 10.90 -41.65 39.80
N SER A 383 11.84 -40.70 39.96
CA SER A 383 13.24 -40.98 40.31
C SER A 383 13.47 -41.24 41.80
N SER A 384 12.47 -41.01 42.66
CA SER A 384 12.60 -41.13 44.11
C SER A 384 12.76 -42.61 44.51
N PRO A 385 13.90 -43.03 45.09
CA PRO A 385 14.11 -44.43 45.42
C PRO A 385 13.17 -44.86 46.55
N LEU A 386 12.40 -45.91 46.31
CA LEU A 386 11.74 -46.66 47.38
C LEU A 386 12.80 -47.55 48.03
N PRO A 387 13.08 -47.41 49.33
CA PRO A 387 14.01 -48.29 50.01
C PRO A 387 13.37 -49.69 50.21
N ARG A 388 13.25 -50.46 49.12
CA ARG A 388 12.62 -51.80 49.05
C ARG A 388 13.36 -52.90 49.83
N GLY A 389 14.28 -52.51 50.72
CA GLY A 389 15.03 -53.40 51.60
C GLY A 389 15.52 -52.72 52.89
N SER A 390 15.01 -51.54 53.26
CA SER A 390 15.37 -50.95 54.56
C SER A 390 14.58 -51.60 55.69
N VAL A 391 15.29 -52.07 56.70
CA VAL A 391 14.73 -52.61 57.96
C VAL A 391 14.22 -51.51 58.90
N ASP A 392 14.09 -50.26 58.41
CA ASP A 392 13.65 -49.09 59.16
C ASP A 392 12.27 -48.63 58.64
N PRO A 393 11.18 -49.04 59.30
CA PRO A 393 9.81 -48.71 58.88
C PRO A 393 9.50 -47.22 58.90
N ASP A 394 10.17 -46.42 59.75
CA ASP A 394 9.95 -44.98 59.82
C ASP A 394 10.51 -44.27 58.57
N ARG A 395 11.69 -44.68 58.08
CA ARG A 395 12.27 -44.14 56.83
C ARG A 395 11.47 -44.51 55.58
N LEU A 396 10.95 -45.74 55.55
CA LEU A 396 10.05 -46.20 54.49
C LEU A 396 8.75 -45.39 54.49
N LEU A 397 8.13 -45.25 55.67
CA LEU A 397 6.89 -44.52 55.83
C LEU A 397 7.05 -43.04 55.46
N GLN A 398 8.15 -42.39 55.89
CA GLN A 398 8.47 -41.02 55.48
C GLN A 398 8.65 -40.90 53.96
N SER A 399 9.26 -41.89 53.31
CA SER A 399 9.44 -41.91 51.85
C SER A 399 8.10 -42.04 51.13
N ILE A 400 7.20 -42.88 51.65
CA ILE A 400 5.85 -43.08 51.11
C ILE A 400 4.97 -41.83 51.33
N GLU A 401 4.96 -41.27 52.55
CA GLU A 401 4.24 -40.03 52.87
C GLU A 401 4.71 -38.86 51.99
N ARG A 402 6.01 -38.77 51.72
CA ARG A 402 6.59 -37.81 50.79
C ARG A 402 6.11 -38.04 49.36
N ILE A 403 6.19 -39.26 48.83
CA ILE A 403 5.72 -39.59 47.47
C ILE A 403 4.23 -39.29 47.31
N VAL A 404 3.40 -39.64 48.30
CA VAL A 404 1.96 -39.36 48.28
C VAL A 404 1.68 -37.86 48.28
N ARG A 405 2.43 -37.08 49.08
CA ARG A 405 2.30 -35.62 49.13
C ARG A 405 2.75 -34.96 47.83
N GLU A 406 3.95 -35.28 47.35
CA GLU A 406 4.49 -34.75 46.10
C GLU A 406 3.60 -35.11 44.89
N HIS A 407 3.03 -36.32 44.87
CA HIS A 407 2.07 -36.74 43.85
C HIS A 407 0.73 -35.99 43.96
N GLY A 408 0.30 -35.62 45.17
CA GLY A 408 -0.86 -34.76 45.42
C GLY A 408 -0.65 -33.33 44.90
N ASP A 409 0.50 -32.73 45.22
CA ASP A 409 0.86 -31.38 44.76
C ASP A 409 1.01 -31.34 43.23
N MET A 410 1.67 -32.35 42.65
CA MET A 410 1.79 -32.53 41.20
C MET A 410 0.42 -32.60 40.52
N ARG A 411 -0.52 -33.33 41.11
CA ARG A 411 -1.87 -33.47 40.57
C ARG A 411 -2.60 -32.13 40.55
N GLU A 412 -2.56 -31.37 41.64
CA GLU A 412 -3.21 -30.06 41.70
C GLU A 412 -2.62 -29.09 40.66
N GLN A 413 -1.30 -29.17 40.45
CA GLN A 413 -0.64 -28.43 39.36
C GLN A 413 -1.09 -28.90 37.97
N LEU A 414 -1.23 -30.22 37.75
CA LEU A 414 -1.71 -30.77 36.48
C LEU A 414 -3.17 -30.37 36.19
N GLU A 415 -4.06 -30.39 37.19
CA GLU A 415 -5.45 -29.94 37.03
C GLU A 415 -5.51 -28.47 36.62
N ARG A 416 -4.72 -27.60 37.26
CA ARG A 416 -4.61 -26.18 36.87
C ARG A 416 -4.07 -26.02 35.44
N LEU A 417 -3.07 -26.81 35.06
CA LEU A 417 -2.47 -26.75 33.72
C LEU A 417 -3.40 -27.28 32.63
N VAL A 418 -4.18 -28.33 32.90
CA VAL A 418 -5.19 -28.84 31.98
C VAL A 418 -6.25 -27.77 31.72
N HIS A 419 -6.77 -27.13 32.76
CA HIS A 419 -7.73 -26.03 32.60
C HIS A 419 -7.15 -24.85 31.81
N ALA A 420 -5.91 -24.43 32.10
CA ALA A 420 -5.24 -23.38 31.36
C ALA A 420 -5.03 -23.76 29.88
N THR A 421 -4.61 -25.00 29.61
CA THR A 421 -4.37 -25.50 28.24
C THR A 421 -5.67 -25.56 27.43
N LEU A 422 -6.78 -25.97 28.05
CA LEU A 422 -8.11 -25.99 27.42
C LEU A 422 -8.61 -24.58 27.08
N ALA A 423 -8.45 -23.63 28.00
CA ALA A 423 -8.81 -22.23 27.74
C ALA A 423 -8.02 -21.64 26.56
N MET A 424 -6.71 -21.88 26.51
CA MET A 424 -5.85 -21.41 25.42
C MET A 424 -6.15 -22.10 24.10
N ALA A 425 -6.49 -23.39 24.09
CA ALA A 425 -6.91 -24.11 22.89
C ALA A 425 -8.21 -23.53 22.31
N HIS A 426 -9.16 -23.14 23.17
CA HIS A 426 -10.36 -22.41 22.78
C HIS A 426 -10.03 -21.06 22.17
N GLU A 427 -9.16 -20.26 22.79
CA GLU A 427 -8.74 -18.97 22.26
C GLU A 427 -8.02 -19.07 20.92
N LEU A 428 -7.11 -20.05 20.77
CA LEU A 428 -6.46 -20.36 19.50
C LEU A 428 -7.48 -20.71 18.41
N GLN A 429 -8.52 -21.48 18.73
CA GLN A 429 -9.58 -21.81 17.78
C GLN A 429 -10.42 -20.59 17.39
N HIS A 430 -10.70 -19.70 18.34
CA HIS A 430 -11.38 -18.43 18.06
C HIS A 430 -10.50 -17.46 17.25
N ALA A 431 -9.21 -17.35 17.57
CA ALA A 431 -8.25 -16.54 16.83
C ALA A 431 -8.08 -17.03 15.39
N HIS A 432 -7.98 -18.35 15.20
CA HIS A 432 -7.91 -18.97 13.88
C HIS A 432 -9.17 -18.76 13.06
N THR A 433 -10.35 -18.99 13.63
CA THR A 433 -11.63 -18.81 12.92
C THR A 433 -11.80 -17.35 12.47
N ARG A 434 -11.40 -16.40 13.32
CA ARG A 434 -11.34 -14.98 12.96
C ARG A 434 -10.36 -14.74 11.81
N ALA A 435 -9.15 -15.30 11.88
CA ALA A 435 -8.15 -15.16 10.81
C ALA A 435 -8.61 -15.76 9.47
N GLU A 436 -9.25 -16.95 9.46
CA GLU A 436 -9.79 -17.57 8.24
C GLU A 436 -10.93 -16.75 7.61
N GLN A 437 -11.89 -16.28 8.41
CA GLN A 437 -12.96 -15.40 7.90
C GLN A 437 -12.37 -14.13 7.28
N ARG A 438 -11.35 -13.55 7.91
CA ARG A 438 -10.68 -12.33 7.47
C ARG A 438 -9.85 -12.54 6.20
N LEU A 439 -9.13 -13.66 6.08
CA LEU A 439 -8.42 -14.04 4.84
C LEU A 439 -9.39 -14.37 3.69
N GLY A 440 -10.56 -14.94 4.00
CA GLY A 440 -11.66 -15.14 3.04
C GLY A 440 -12.12 -13.82 2.42
N HIS A 441 -12.37 -12.80 3.24
CA HIS A 441 -12.72 -11.46 2.75
C HIS A 441 -11.62 -10.81 1.90
N VAL A 442 -10.34 -11.00 2.27
CA VAL A 442 -9.20 -10.54 1.46
C VAL A 442 -9.18 -11.20 0.09
N ARG A 443 -9.44 -12.52 0.02
CA ARG A 443 -9.50 -13.28 -1.24
C ARG A 443 -10.65 -12.81 -2.13
N ASP A 444 -11.84 -12.65 -1.57
CA ASP A 444 -13.03 -12.27 -2.32
C ASP A 444 -12.91 -10.82 -2.83
N GLY A 445 -12.28 -9.93 -2.05
CA GLY A 445 -11.94 -8.58 -2.48
C GLY A 445 -10.93 -8.52 -3.62
N ILE A 446 -9.88 -9.37 -3.59
CA ILE A 446 -8.92 -9.48 -4.69
C ILE A 446 -9.62 -10.01 -5.96
N ALA A 447 -10.51 -10.99 -5.83
CA ALA A 447 -11.30 -11.50 -6.96
C ALA A 447 -12.28 -10.45 -7.54
N ALA A 448 -12.79 -9.53 -6.72
CA ALA A 448 -13.61 -8.42 -7.18
C ALA A 448 -12.78 -7.38 -7.96
N VAL A 449 -11.59 -7.03 -7.46
CA VAL A 449 -10.67 -6.10 -8.15
C VAL A 449 -10.18 -6.66 -9.48
N LEU A 450 -9.86 -7.96 -9.55
CA LEU A 450 -9.46 -8.62 -10.79
C LEU A 450 -10.58 -8.60 -11.84
N ARG A 451 -11.83 -8.91 -11.42
CA ARG A 451 -13.00 -8.81 -12.31
C ARG A 451 -13.26 -7.39 -12.82
N ALA A 452 -12.98 -6.38 -12.00
CA ALA A 452 -13.09 -4.97 -12.38
C ALA A 452 -11.94 -4.47 -13.26
N LEU A 453 -10.83 -5.20 -13.33
CA LEU A 453 -9.70 -4.90 -14.23
C LEU A 453 -9.80 -5.66 -15.56
N GLU A 454 -10.55 -6.77 -15.59
CA GLU A 454 -10.85 -7.55 -16.80
C GLU A 454 -12.04 -6.99 -17.62
N ALA A 455 -12.95 -6.26 -16.98
CA ALA A 455 -14.06 -5.55 -17.60
C ALA A 455 -13.67 -4.11 -17.94
#